data_AF-A0A7Y2CQ57-F1
#
_entry.id   AF-A0A7Y2CQ57-F1
#
_cell.length_a   1.000
_cell.length_b   1.000
_cell.length_c   1.000
_cell.angle_alpha   90.00
_cell.angle_beta   90.00
_cell.angle_gamma   90.00
#
_symmetry.space_group_name_H-M   'P 1'
#
loop_
_entity.id
_entity.type
_entity.pdbx_description
1 polymer ?
#
loop_
_entity_poly.entity_id
_entity_poly.type
_entity_poly.pdbx_seq_one_letter_code
_entity_poly.pdbx_strand_id
1 'polypeptide(L)' 'MQVDEPLSMSRKERERLSRRTAMLEAAQSVFAERGFGQSTLDEIASRAEFGKG' A
#
# COMPACT_ATOMS: atom_id res chain seq x y z
N MET A 1 22.49 -6.20 -0.01
CA MET A 1 21.02 -6.16 0.18
C MET A 1 20.80 -5.91 1.66
N GLN A 2 20.47 -4.67 2.04
CA GLN A 2 20.37 -4.27 3.44
C GLN A 2 19.03 -4.80 3.98
N VAL A 3 19.11 -5.85 4.78
CA VAL A 3 17.98 -6.43 5.52
C VAL A 3 17.93 -5.68 6.85
N ASP A 4 17.16 -4.59 6.91
CA ASP A 4 16.91 -3.91 8.16
C ASP A 4 16.06 -4.82 9.06
N GLU A 5 16.64 -5.17 10.21
CA GLU A 5 16.10 -6.12 11.18
C GLU A 5 14.80 -5.58 11.81
N PRO A 6 13.71 -6.38 11.89
CA PRO A 6 12.37 -5.91 12.32
C PRO A 6 12.30 -5.41 13.77
N LEU A 7 13.39 -5.49 14.53
CA LEU A 7 13.51 -5.11 15.93
C LEU A 7 13.86 -3.63 16.15
N SER A 8 14.32 -2.88 15.12
CA SER A 8 14.76 -1.48 15.28
C SER A 8 13.77 -0.43 14.76
N MET A 9 12.72 -0.82 14.02
CA MET A 9 11.79 0.15 13.45
C MET A 9 10.86 0.74 14.51
N SER A 10 10.84 2.07 14.56
CA SER A 10 9.86 2.84 15.31
C SER A 10 8.44 2.46 14.89
N ARG A 11 7.47 2.57 15.82
CA ARG A 11 6.04 2.40 15.51
C ARG A 11 5.63 3.21 14.28
N LYS A 12 6.13 4.45 14.19
CA LYS A 12 5.88 5.36 13.05
C LYS A 12 6.40 4.82 11.72
N GLU A 13 7.57 4.17 11.72
CA GLU A 13 8.16 3.59 10.52
C GLU A 13 7.40 2.35 10.08
N ARG A 14 6.99 1.52 11.04
CA ARG A 14 6.14 0.35 10.79
C ARG A 14 4.80 0.75 10.19
N GLU A 15 4.15 1.78 10.73
CA GLU A 15 2.91 2.33 10.17
C GLU A 15 3.11 2.91 8.76
N ARG A 16 4.22 3.61 8.53
CA ARG A 16 4.54 4.15 7.20
C ARG A 16 4.73 3.04 6.17
N LEU A 17 5.45 1.98 6.53
CA LEU A 17 5.68 0.83 5.66
C LEU A 17 4.37 0.08 5.41
N SER A 18 3.60 -0.21 6.45
CA SER A 18 2.29 -0.85 6.32
C SER A 18 1.36 -0.04 5.40
N ARG A 19 1.29 1.29 5.59
CA ARG A 19 0.54 2.18 4.68
C ARG A 19 1.02 2.10 3.25
N ARG A 20 2.34 2.07 3.03
CA ARG A 20 2.92 1.98 1.69
C ARG A 20 2.58 0.65 1.03
N THR A 21 2.73 -0.46 1.75
CA THR A 21 2.41 -1.80 1.24
C THR A 21 0.93 -1.89 0.86
N ALA A 22 0.02 -1.45 1.74
CA ALA A 22 -1.41 -1.45 1.45
C ALA A 22 -1.76 -0.63 0.20
N MET A 23 -1.10 0.52 0.00
CA MET A 23 -1.29 1.35 -1.19
C MET A 23 -0.82 0.64 -2.48
N LEU A 24 0.30 -0.07 -2.42
CA LEU A 24 0.84 -0.80 -3.56
C LEU A 24 0.00 -2.03 -3.92
N GLU A 25 -0.52 -2.74 -2.92
CA GLU A 25 -1.44 -3.86 -3.12
C GLU A 25 -2.76 -3.39 -3.74
N ALA A 26 -3.35 -2.32 -3.20
CA ALA A 26 -4.54 -1.70 -3.76
C ALA A 26 -4.33 -1.26 -5.21
N ALA A 27 -3.20 -0.62 -5.51
CA ALA A 27 -2.87 -0.19 -6.87
C ALA A 27 -2.80 -1.38 -7.83
N GLN A 28 -2.13 -2.46 -7.43
CA GLN A 28 -2.03 -3.68 -8.24
C GLN A 28 -3.42 -4.28 -8.53
N SER A 29 -4.29 -4.38 -7.53
CA SER A 29 -5.66 -4.88 -7.73
C SER A 29 -6.48 -3.99 -8.66
N VAL A 30 -6.47 -2.66 -8.44
CA VAL A 30 -7.23 -1.72 -9.27
C VAL A 30 -6.72 -1.74 -10.71
N PHE A 31 -5.40 -1.76 -10.91
CA PHE A 31 -4.81 -1.86 -12.24
C PHE A 31 -5.14 -3.20 -12.92
N ALA A 32 -5.16 -4.31 -12.17
CA ALA A 32 -5.53 -5.62 -12.71
C ALA A 32 -7.02 -5.68 -13.11
N GLU A 33 -7.90 -5.03 -12.36
CA GLU A 33 -9.35 -5.00 -12.62
C GLU A 33 -9.72 -4.08 -13.79
N ARG A 34 -9.10 -2.89 -13.90
CA ARG A 34 -9.56 -1.82 -14.79
C ARG A 34 -8.55 -1.38 -15.85
N GLY A 35 -7.29 -1.79 -15.69
CA GLY A 35 -6.18 -1.29 -16.49
C GLY A 35 -5.64 0.04 -15.98
N PHE A 36 -4.34 0.26 -16.17
CA PHE A 36 -3.62 1.42 -15.65
C PHE A 36 -4.22 2.77 -16.10
N GLY A 37 -4.58 2.92 -17.38
CA GLY A 37 -5.06 4.19 -17.94
C GLY A 37 -6.49 4.58 -17.55
N GLN A 38 -7.26 3.69 -16.93
CA GLN A 38 -8.63 3.96 -16.46
C GLN A 38 -8.71 4.05 -14.93
N SER A 39 -7.61 3.76 -14.26
CA SER A 39 -7.54 3.75 -12.80
C SER A 39 -7.21 5.14 -12.27
N THR A 40 -7.82 5.52 -11.15
CA THR A 40 -7.54 6.81 -10.51
C THR A 40 -6.85 6.65 -9.15
N LEU A 41 -6.13 7.69 -8.73
CA LEU A 41 -5.49 7.75 -7.41
C LEU A 41 -6.51 7.64 -6.27
N ASP A 42 -7.68 8.26 -6.41
CA ASP A 42 -8.75 8.21 -5.41
C ASP A 42 -9.29 6.79 -5.22
N GLU A 43 -9.45 6.03 -6.31
CA GLU A 43 -9.91 4.64 -6.24
C GLU A 43 -8.90 3.75 -5.53
N ILE A 44 -7.61 3.95 -5.81
CA ILE A 44 -6.52 3.22 -5.17
C ILE A 44 -6.47 3.56 -3.67
N ALA A 45 -6.57 4.84 -3.32
CA ALA A 45 -6.58 5.29 -1.93
C ALA A 45 -7.78 4.71 -1.16
N SER A 46 -8.98 4.79 -1.74
CA SER A 46 -10.19 4.20 -1.16
C SER A 46 -10.01 2.70 -0.93
N ARG A 47 -9.52 1.96 -1.94
CA ARG A 47 -9.27 0.52 -1.81
C ARG A 47 -8.23 0.19 -0.74
N ALA A 48 -7.17 0.97 -0.63
CA ALA A 48 -6.12 0.80 0.38
C ALA A 48 -6.60 1.09 1.82
N GLU A 49 -7.66 1.88 1.98
CA GLU A 49 -8.30 2.15 3.26
C GLU A 49 -9.35 1.08 3.62
N PHE A 50 -10.09 0.55 2.65
CA PHE A 50 -11.05 -0.54 2.85
C PHE A 50 -10.41 -1.83 3.42
N GLY A 51 -9.15 -2.12 3.08
CA GLY A 51 -8.43 -3.31 3.58
C GLY A 51 -7.84 -3.19 4.99
N LYS A 52 -8.02 -2.05 5.69
CA LYS A 52 -7.44 -1.80 7.03
C LYS A 52 -8.42 -1.98 8.20
N GLY A 53 -9.61 -2.54 7.93
CA GLY A 53 -10.63 -2.87 8.95
C GLY A 53 -10.34 -4.16 9.69
#